data_AF-A0ABD1YCP4-F1
#
_entry.id   AF-A0ABD1YCP4-F1
#
_cell.length_a   1.000
_cell.length_b   1.000
_cell.length_c   1.000
_cell.angle_alpha   90.00
_cell.angle_beta   90.00
_cell.angle_gamma   90.00
#
_symmetry.space_group_name_H-M   'P 1'
#
loop_
_entity.id
_entity.type
_entity.pdbx_description
1 polymer ?
#
loop_
_entity_poly.entity_id
_entity_poly.type
_entity_poly.pdbx_seq_one_letter_code
_entity_poly.pdbx_strand_id
1 'polypeptide(L)'
;MRRLWGSWRNGKEAVAYIKAIDLRKFSRYALVLPRYGRVTSNAMECMNAAFLKLREYAARRLLFEVWIYVMRSFYERRTTAEGSIDLLTEYAKGRLFEFEREYGRYVTYNADDDNALVQTNGGVDQWIVRWHPRLSCSCYELQEMQWPCIHVMSWCKGKGEDYLPYVDSIYFQKSLLACYSQAIPPVTEQDLVIHITCRALEAAVRRGRARTVRIPNGGGSSRRHREYMYPVQDEARLISSQGPLIAI
;
A
#
# COMPACT_ATOMS: atom_id res chain seq x y z
N MET A 1 2.96 8.62 -31.59
CA MET A 1 3.16 7.89 -30.31
C MET A 1 2.09 6.82 -30.00
N ARG A 2 1.49 6.15 -31.00
CA ARG A 2 0.48 5.07 -30.82
C ARG A 2 1.01 3.64 -31.03
N ARG A 3 2.31 3.47 -31.30
CA ARG A 3 2.90 2.17 -31.68
C ARG A 3 3.66 1.43 -30.56
N LEU A 4 3.75 2.00 -29.35
CA LEU A 4 4.67 1.48 -28.31
C LEU A 4 4.01 0.64 -27.21
N TRP A 5 2.68 0.53 -27.19
CA TRP A 5 1.98 -0.14 -26.08
C TRP A 5 1.46 -1.55 -26.41
N GLY A 6 1.52 -1.95 -27.69
CA GLY A 6 1.11 -3.29 -28.14
C GLY A 6 2.21 -4.35 -28.07
N SER A 7 3.47 -3.96 -27.86
CA SER A 7 4.62 -4.88 -27.92
C SER A 7 5.02 -5.49 -26.57
N TRP A 8 4.40 -5.05 -25.48
CA TRP A 8 4.65 -5.53 -24.12
C TRP A 8 4.04 -6.91 -23.83
N ARG A 9 3.53 -7.61 -24.86
CA ARG A 9 3.25 -9.06 -24.76
C ARG A 9 4.52 -9.88 -24.66
N ASN A 10 5.67 -9.32 -25.03
CA ASN A 10 6.98 -9.92 -24.81
C ASN A 10 7.71 -9.17 -23.69
N GLY A 11 7.87 -9.83 -22.53
CA GLY A 11 8.60 -9.27 -21.38
C GLY A 11 10.03 -8.80 -21.69
N LYS A 12 10.61 -9.21 -22.83
CA LYS A 12 11.94 -8.77 -23.27
C LYS A 12 12.00 -7.32 -23.74
N GLU A 13 11.06 -6.89 -24.58
CA GLU A 13 10.99 -5.50 -25.05
C GLU A 13 10.63 -4.56 -23.89
N ALA A 14 9.80 -5.08 -22.98
CA ALA A 14 9.43 -4.40 -21.76
C ALA A 14 10.64 -4.06 -20.88
N VAL A 15 11.45 -5.08 -20.63
CA VAL A 15 12.68 -4.96 -19.86
C VAL A 15 13.68 -4.05 -20.58
N ALA A 16 13.81 -4.16 -21.90
CA ALA A 16 14.71 -3.32 -22.68
C ALA A 16 14.35 -1.83 -22.58
N TYR A 17 13.06 -1.49 -22.68
CA TYR A 17 12.60 -0.12 -22.48
C TYR A 17 12.88 0.38 -21.07
N ILE A 18 12.53 -0.41 -20.03
CA ILE A 18 12.77 -0.01 -18.63
C ILE A 18 14.26 0.23 -18.39
N LYS A 19 15.14 -0.63 -18.93
CA LYS A 19 16.60 -0.46 -18.87
C LYS A 19 17.11 0.77 -19.62
N ALA A 20 16.41 1.22 -20.66
CA ALA A 20 16.77 2.40 -21.44
C ALA A 20 16.33 3.73 -20.80
N ILE A 21 15.44 3.69 -19.80
CA ILE A 21 15.04 4.89 -19.06
C ILE A 21 16.20 5.30 -18.14
N ASP A 22 16.60 6.57 -18.22
CA ASP A 22 17.55 7.17 -17.28
C ASP A 22 17.08 6.96 -15.83
N LEU A 23 17.94 6.36 -15.00
CA LEU A 23 17.65 6.09 -13.58
C LEU A 23 17.18 7.34 -12.84
N ARG A 24 17.66 8.53 -13.22
CA ARG A 24 17.25 9.82 -12.63
C ARG A 24 15.77 10.14 -12.80
N LYS A 25 15.10 9.51 -13.76
CA LYS A 25 13.65 9.67 -14.01
C LYS A 25 12.80 8.79 -13.13
N PHE A 26 13.38 7.82 -12.42
CA PHE A 26 12.64 7.00 -11.49
C PHE A 26 12.43 7.75 -10.18
N SER A 27 11.21 7.74 -9.67
CA SER A 27 10.89 8.29 -8.34
C SER A 27 11.78 7.69 -7.25
N ARG A 28 12.20 6.42 -7.41
CA ARG A 28 13.13 5.73 -6.51
C ARG A 28 14.52 6.36 -6.45
N TYR A 29 14.96 7.04 -7.52
CA TYR A 29 16.24 7.74 -7.57
C TYR A 29 16.16 9.11 -6.88
N ALA A 30 15.05 9.83 -7.08
CA ALA A 30 14.88 11.18 -6.55
C ALA A 30 14.47 11.21 -5.06
N LEU A 31 13.86 10.14 -4.55
CA LEU A 31 13.36 10.07 -3.17
C LEU A 31 14.28 9.21 -2.30
N VAL A 32 14.77 9.81 -1.22
CA VAL A 32 15.56 9.15 -0.18
C VAL A 32 14.65 8.16 0.58
N LEU A 33 15.14 6.95 0.86
CA LEU A 33 14.46 5.97 1.71
C LEU A 33 14.36 6.48 3.16
N PRO A 34 13.34 6.09 3.96
CA PRO A 34 12.32 5.06 3.69
C PRO A 34 11.08 5.56 2.95
N ARG A 35 10.30 4.63 2.37
CA ARG A 35 9.04 4.93 1.66
C ARG A 35 7.82 4.19 2.18
N TYR A 36 8.01 3.16 3.00
CA TYR A 36 6.92 2.33 3.53
C TYR A 36 6.00 1.77 2.43
N GLY A 37 6.58 1.42 1.27
CA GLY A 37 5.86 0.92 0.10
C GLY A 37 4.96 1.96 -0.58
N ARG A 38 5.00 3.22 -0.16
CA ARG A 38 4.21 4.30 -0.77
C ARG A 38 4.88 4.78 -2.04
N VAL A 39 4.11 4.73 -3.12
CA VAL A 39 4.40 5.42 -4.37
C VAL A 39 3.39 6.54 -4.56
N THR A 40 3.77 7.60 -5.29
CA THR A 40 2.90 8.75 -5.56
C THR A 40 1.61 8.35 -6.29
N SER A 41 1.62 7.24 -7.05
CA SER A 41 0.41 6.70 -7.67
C SER A 41 -0.62 6.25 -6.64
N ASN A 42 -0.24 5.62 -5.54
CA ASN A 42 -1.20 5.09 -4.55
C ASN A 42 -2.03 6.22 -3.93
N ALA A 43 -1.38 7.35 -3.59
CA ALA A 43 -2.07 8.52 -3.04
C ALA A 43 -3.00 9.17 -4.08
N MET A 44 -2.55 9.26 -5.34
CA MET A 44 -3.38 9.82 -6.41
C MET A 44 -4.52 8.87 -6.81
N GLU A 45 -4.31 7.56 -6.76
CA GLU A 45 -5.32 6.54 -7.07
C GLU A 45 -6.41 6.50 -6.01
N CYS A 46 -6.07 6.57 -4.72
CA CYS A 46 -7.07 6.63 -3.65
C CYS A 46 -7.91 7.91 -3.75
N MET A 47 -7.28 9.06 -4.00
CA MET A 47 -7.99 10.32 -4.25
C MET A 47 -8.85 10.24 -5.51
N ASN A 48 -8.32 9.69 -6.60
CA ASN A 48 -9.08 9.56 -7.85
C ASN A 48 -10.30 8.65 -7.70
N ALA A 49 -10.18 7.57 -6.93
CA ALA A 49 -11.29 6.68 -6.61
C ALA A 49 -12.37 7.41 -5.80
N ALA A 50 -11.96 8.17 -4.77
CA ALA A 50 -12.88 9.01 -3.99
C ALA A 50 -13.56 10.09 -4.88
N PHE A 51 -12.81 10.72 -5.78
CA PHE A 51 -13.32 11.78 -6.65
C PHE A 51 -14.12 11.29 -7.85
N LEU A 52 -14.04 10.02 -8.25
CA LEU A 52 -14.69 9.53 -9.48
C LEU A 52 -16.18 9.85 -9.51
N LYS A 53 -16.84 9.75 -8.35
CA LYS A 53 -18.27 10.03 -8.15
C LYS A 53 -18.58 11.51 -7.86
N LEU A 54 -17.56 12.30 -7.51
CA LEU A 54 -17.71 13.68 -7.02
C LEU A 54 -17.40 14.74 -8.08
N ARG A 55 -16.86 14.34 -9.24
CA ARG A 55 -16.40 15.25 -10.32
C ARG A 55 -17.50 16.12 -10.92
N GLU A 56 -18.75 15.71 -10.80
CA GLU A 56 -19.91 16.44 -11.33
C GLU A 56 -20.52 17.42 -10.31
N TYR A 57 -20.05 17.41 -9.07
CA TYR A 57 -20.57 18.29 -8.03
C TYR A 57 -20.00 19.71 -8.12
N ALA A 58 -20.84 20.68 -7.75
CA ALA A 58 -20.39 22.05 -7.49
C ALA A 58 -19.29 22.04 -6.40
N ALA A 59 -18.37 23.01 -6.45
CA ALA A 59 -17.20 23.05 -5.57
C ALA A 59 -17.55 22.91 -4.08
N ARG A 60 -18.63 23.57 -3.63
CA ARG A 60 -19.13 23.48 -2.23
C ARG A 60 -19.53 22.05 -1.88
N ARG A 61 -20.35 21.44 -2.73
CA ARG A 61 -20.80 20.07 -2.54
C ARG A 61 -19.64 19.06 -2.59
N LEU A 62 -18.68 19.26 -3.48
CA LEU A 62 -17.48 18.43 -3.55
C LEU A 62 -16.68 18.49 -2.25
N LEU A 63 -16.41 19.68 -1.72
CA LEU A 63 -15.69 19.84 -0.45
C LEU A 63 -16.44 19.20 0.72
N PHE A 64 -17.77 19.34 0.74
CA PHE A 64 -18.62 18.70 1.74
C PHE A 64 -18.52 17.18 1.71
N GLU A 65 -18.62 16.57 0.53
CA GLU A 65 -18.49 15.12 0.36
C GLU A 65 -17.10 14.60 0.73
N VAL A 66 -16.03 15.35 0.40
CA VAL A 66 -14.67 15.03 0.85
C VAL A 66 -14.57 15.09 2.37
N TRP A 67 -15.17 16.11 2.99
CA TRP A 67 -15.17 16.25 4.45
C TRP A 67 -15.86 15.06 5.12
N ILE A 68 -17.05 14.68 4.63
CA ILE A 68 -17.77 13.49 5.11
C ILE A 68 -16.90 12.24 4.97
N TYR A 69 -16.27 12.05 3.81
CA TYR A 69 -15.40 10.91 3.56
C TYR A 69 -14.25 10.83 4.57
N VAL A 70 -13.53 11.95 4.78
CA VAL A 70 -12.41 12.02 5.72
C VAL A 70 -12.89 11.78 7.15
N MET A 71 -13.95 12.47 7.59
CA MET A 71 -14.52 12.32 8.92
C MET A 71 -14.92 10.87 9.22
N ARG A 72 -15.65 10.23 8.30
CA ARG A 72 -16.05 8.82 8.42
C ARG A 72 -14.83 7.90 8.45
N SER A 73 -13.88 8.06 7.54
CA SER A 73 -12.67 7.23 7.51
C SER A 73 -11.82 7.37 8.77
N PHE A 74 -11.74 8.56 9.38
CA PHE A 74 -11.05 8.74 10.65
C PHE A 74 -11.77 7.99 11.78
N TYR A 75 -13.10 8.13 11.85
CA TYR A 75 -13.91 7.42 12.84
C TYR A 75 -13.76 5.90 12.71
N GLU A 76 -13.98 5.35 11.52
CA GLU A 76 -13.87 3.91 11.23
C GLU A 76 -12.50 3.38 11.62
N ARG A 77 -11.42 4.00 11.13
CA ARG A 77 -10.05 3.55 11.43
C ARG A 77 -9.69 3.62 12.91
N ARG A 78 -10.16 4.66 13.61
CA ARG A 78 -10.01 4.77 15.07
C ARG A 78 -10.73 3.61 15.76
N THR A 79 -12.00 3.38 15.44
CA THR A 79 -12.78 2.31 16.07
C THR A 79 -12.22 0.92 15.80
N THR A 80 -11.74 0.66 14.58
CA THR A 80 -11.07 -0.60 14.23
C THR A 80 -9.76 -0.77 15.02
N ALA A 81 -8.97 0.31 15.16
CA ALA A 81 -7.72 0.27 15.91
C ALA A 81 -7.97 0.08 17.43
N GLU A 82 -9.00 0.74 17.98
CA GLU A 82 -9.40 0.60 19.40
C GLU A 82 -9.91 -0.80 19.73
N GLY A 83 -10.56 -1.47 18.77
CA GLY A 83 -11.04 -2.84 18.92
C GLY A 83 -9.95 -3.92 18.81
N SER A 84 -8.72 -3.55 18.42
CA SER A 84 -7.61 -4.50 18.27
C SER A 84 -6.83 -4.66 19.56
N ILE A 85 -6.57 -5.90 19.96
CA ILE A 85 -5.69 -6.25 21.09
C ILE A 85 -4.25 -6.54 20.66
N ASP A 86 -3.97 -6.47 19.36
CA ASP A 86 -2.66 -6.80 18.82
C ASP A 86 -1.62 -5.71 19.11
N LEU A 87 -0.34 -6.09 19.16
CA LEU A 87 0.76 -5.14 19.30
C LEU A 87 0.99 -4.36 17.99
N LEU A 88 0.93 -5.06 16.87
CA LEU A 88 1.19 -4.55 15.54
C LEU A 88 -0.12 -4.27 14.79
N THR A 89 -0.05 -3.32 13.85
CA THR A 89 -1.12 -3.12 12.86
C THR A 89 -1.37 -4.39 12.07
N GLU A 90 -2.62 -4.62 11.66
CA GLU A 90 -3.01 -5.80 10.87
C GLU A 90 -2.15 -5.96 9.60
N TYR A 91 -1.78 -4.83 8.98
CA TYR A 91 -0.89 -4.81 7.82
C TYR A 91 0.50 -5.39 8.12
N ALA A 92 1.15 -4.91 9.18
CA ALA A 92 2.48 -5.41 9.56
C ALA A 92 2.42 -6.83 10.08
N LYS A 93 1.41 -7.16 10.89
CA LYS A 93 1.16 -8.50 11.42
C LYS A 93 1.02 -9.52 10.29
N GLY A 94 0.17 -9.24 9.30
CA GLY A 94 -0.02 -10.12 8.15
C GLY A 94 1.26 -10.37 7.36
N ARG A 95 2.06 -9.32 7.11
CA ARG A 95 3.31 -9.42 6.37
C ARG A 95 4.41 -10.16 7.14
N LEU A 96 4.59 -9.87 8.42
CA LEU A 96 5.58 -10.55 9.24
C LEU A 96 5.21 -12.03 9.45
N PHE A 97 3.92 -12.34 9.63
CA PHE A 97 3.44 -13.71 9.72
C PHE A 97 3.69 -14.52 8.43
N GLU A 98 3.56 -13.89 7.26
CA GLU A 98 3.96 -14.52 5.99
C GLU A 98 5.45 -14.86 5.98
N PHE A 99 6.31 -13.93 6.44
CA PHE A 99 7.74 -14.19 6.55
C PHE A 99 8.06 -15.27 7.57
N GLU A 100 7.35 -15.34 8.69
CA GLU A 100 7.53 -16.39 9.71
C GLU A 100 7.35 -17.79 9.14
N ARG A 101 6.40 -17.95 8.21
CA ARG A 101 6.13 -19.22 7.54
C ARG A 101 7.15 -19.59 6.49
N GLU A 102 7.93 -18.63 6.00
CA GLU A 102 8.79 -18.81 4.84
C GLU A 102 10.29 -18.68 5.15
N TYR A 103 10.70 -18.02 6.23
CA TYR A 103 12.13 -17.81 6.52
C TYR A 103 12.89 -19.13 6.68
N GLY A 104 12.21 -20.24 7.00
CA GLY A 104 12.82 -21.58 7.11
C GLY A 104 13.31 -22.16 5.78
N ARG A 105 12.97 -21.52 4.65
CA ARG A 105 13.51 -21.84 3.32
C ARG A 105 14.91 -21.25 3.08
N TYR A 106 15.41 -20.48 4.02
CA TYR A 106 16.67 -19.78 3.93
C TYR A 106 17.67 -20.36 4.93
N VAL A 107 18.91 -20.47 4.48
CA VAL A 107 20.06 -20.87 5.30
C VAL A 107 20.92 -19.64 5.52
N THR A 108 21.29 -19.40 6.77
CA THR A 108 22.12 -18.28 7.18
C THR A 108 23.52 -18.75 7.57
N TYR A 109 24.54 -18.12 6.99
CA TYR A 109 25.95 -18.33 7.30
C TYR A 109 26.51 -17.03 7.89
N ASN A 110 26.82 -17.04 9.19
CA ASN A 110 27.44 -15.89 9.84
C ASN A 110 28.92 -15.81 9.40
N ALA A 111 29.32 -14.65 8.87
CA ALA A 111 30.72 -14.35 8.59
C ALA A 111 31.42 -13.84 9.85
N ASP A 112 30.71 -13.03 10.65
CA ASP A 112 31.11 -12.53 11.95
C ASP A 112 29.84 -12.22 12.78
N ASP A 113 29.97 -11.44 13.86
CA ASP A 113 28.85 -11.05 14.70
C ASP A 113 27.86 -10.10 14.01
N ASP A 114 28.34 -9.29 13.07
CA ASP A 114 27.58 -8.23 12.42
C ASP A 114 27.17 -8.58 10.98
N ASN A 115 27.81 -9.55 10.34
CA ASN A 115 27.65 -9.83 8.92
C ASN A 115 27.25 -11.29 8.68
N ALA A 116 26.26 -11.48 7.83
CA ALA A 116 25.81 -12.80 7.43
C ALA A 116 25.44 -12.88 5.94
N LEU A 117 25.71 -14.04 5.36
CA LEU A 117 25.20 -14.46 4.06
C LEU A 117 23.94 -15.30 4.28
N VAL A 118 22.81 -14.86 3.71
CA VAL A 118 21.55 -15.58 3.73
C VAL A 118 21.27 -16.08 2.32
N GLN A 119 20.93 -17.35 2.15
CA GLN A 119 20.64 -17.91 0.83
C GLN A 119 19.44 -18.83 0.83
N THR A 120 18.80 -19.01 -0.32
CA THR A 120 17.75 -20.03 -0.49
C THR A 120 18.33 -21.44 -0.34
N ASN A 121 17.49 -22.40 0.05
CA ASN A 121 17.86 -23.82 0.01
C ASN A 121 18.33 -24.20 -1.41
N GLY A 122 19.62 -24.53 -1.56
CA GLY A 122 20.26 -24.80 -2.85
C GLY A 122 21.13 -23.65 -3.40
N GLY A 123 21.22 -22.52 -2.70
CA GLY A 123 22.21 -21.46 -2.96
C GLY A 123 21.99 -20.63 -4.22
N VAL A 124 20.79 -20.68 -4.83
CA VAL A 124 20.49 -19.98 -6.09
C VAL A 124 20.44 -18.46 -5.88
N ASP A 125 19.77 -18.04 -4.81
CA ASP A 125 19.62 -16.62 -4.48
C ASP A 125 20.32 -16.34 -3.15
N GLN A 126 21.03 -15.21 -3.10
CA GLN A 126 21.93 -14.86 -2.00
C GLN A 126 21.78 -13.38 -1.61
N TRP A 127 21.79 -13.12 -0.31
CA TRP A 127 21.68 -11.79 0.26
C TRP A 127 22.65 -11.60 1.41
N ILE A 128 23.11 -10.35 1.57
CA ILE A 128 24.01 -9.96 2.65
C ILE A 128 23.18 -9.18 3.67
N VAL A 129 23.20 -9.63 4.92
CA VAL A 129 22.69 -8.90 6.08
C VAL A 129 23.88 -8.28 6.81
N ARG A 130 23.77 -7.00 7.15
CA ARG A 130 24.78 -6.26 7.92
C ARG A 130 24.11 -5.55 9.08
N TRP A 131 24.63 -5.74 10.28
CA TRP A 131 24.17 -5.08 11.49
C TRP A 131 24.76 -3.69 11.68
N HIS A 132 26.08 -3.56 11.53
CA HIS A 132 26.80 -2.31 11.77
C HIS A 132 27.14 -1.58 10.45
N PRO A 133 27.07 -0.24 10.40
CA PRO A 133 26.69 0.72 11.45
C PRO A 133 25.17 0.87 11.67
N ARG A 134 24.36 0.31 10.76
CA ARG A 134 22.90 0.21 10.88
C ARG A 134 22.45 -1.07 10.22
N LEU A 135 21.45 -1.72 10.80
CA LEU A 135 20.87 -2.93 10.24
C LEU A 135 20.44 -2.68 8.79
N SER A 136 20.89 -3.53 7.88
CA SER A 136 20.61 -3.43 6.45
C SER A 136 20.66 -4.80 5.79
N CYS A 137 19.94 -4.92 4.67
CA CYS A 137 19.96 -6.12 3.85
C CYS A 137 20.13 -5.75 2.37
N SER A 138 20.89 -6.53 1.62
CA SER A 138 21.08 -6.30 0.18
C SER A 138 19.80 -6.43 -0.66
N CYS A 139 18.71 -6.97 -0.09
CA CYS A 139 17.38 -6.97 -0.72
C CYS A 139 16.67 -5.60 -0.70
N TYR A 140 17.15 -4.64 0.11
CA TYR A 140 16.58 -3.30 0.31
C TYR A 140 15.18 -3.20 0.92
N GLU A 141 14.52 -4.33 1.22
CA GLU A 141 13.16 -4.30 1.78
C GLU A 141 13.12 -3.68 3.18
N LEU A 142 14.08 -4.01 4.06
CA LEU A 142 14.16 -3.36 5.38
C LEU A 142 14.40 -1.84 5.25
N GLN A 143 15.26 -1.41 4.34
CA GLN A 143 15.52 0.01 4.11
C GLN A 143 14.31 0.74 3.53
N GLU A 144 13.50 0.05 2.72
CA GLU A 144 12.32 0.64 2.09
C GLU A 144 11.09 0.65 3.01
N MET A 145 10.84 -0.47 3.67
CA MET A 145 9.66 -0.72 4.49
C MET A 145 9.88 -0.42 5.96
N GLN A 146 11.12 -0.38 6.45
CA GLN A 146 11.45 -0.22 7.89
C GLN A 146 10.85 -1.31 8.80
N TRP A 147 10.78 -2.53 8.29
CA TRP A 147 10.54 -3.73 9.08
C TRP A 147 11.57 -4.79 8.68
N PRO A 148 11.84 -5.81 9.50
CA PRO A 148 12.76 -6.87 9.11
C PRO A 148 12.21 -7.60 7.88
N CYS A 149 13.05 -7.67 6.84
CA CYS A 149 12.74 -8.54 5.70
C CYS A 149 12.97 -10.00 6.09
N ILE A 150 12.50 -10.92 5.25
CA ILE A 150 12.63 -12.36 5.49
C ILE A 150 14.08 -12.83 5.76
N HIS A 151 15.07 -12.18 5.14
CA HIS A 151 16.49 -12.49 5.36
C HIS A 151 16.98 -12.06 6.74
N VAL A 152 16.56 -10.87 7.19
CA VAL A 152 16.86 -10.37 8.54
C VAL A 152 16.19 -11.27 9.57
N MET A 153 14.94 -11.68 9.35
CA MET A 153 14.25 -12.63 10.25
C MET A 153 14.93 -14.00 10.30
N SER A 154 15.42 -14.52 9.16
CA SER A 154 16.22 -15.75 9.12
C SER A 154 17.50 -15.62 9.95
N TRP A 155 18.19 -14.49 9.84
CA TRP A 155 19.39 -14.19 10.63
C TRP A 155 19.10 -14.08 12.13
N CYS A 156 18.07 -13.33 12.53
CA CYS A 156 17.63 -13.21 13.92
C CYS A 156 17.31 -14.58 14.53
N LYS A 157 16.57 -15.42 13.79
CA LYS A 157 16.28 -16.80 14.22
C LYS A 157 17.56 -17.62 14.41
N GLY A 158 18.52 -17.51 13.49
CA GLY A 158 19.81 -18.18 13.59
C GLY A 158 20.62 -17.78 14.84
N LYS A 159 20.43 -16.55 15.33
CA LYS A 159 21.03 -16.03 16.56
C LYS A 159 20.16 -16.25 17.81
N GLY A 160 18.91 -16.70 17.66
CA GLY A 160 17.95 -16.82 18.76
C GLY A 160 17.41 -15.47 19.26
N GLU A 161 17.47 -14.43 18.42
CA GLU A 161 16.99 -13.08 18.73
C GLU A 161 15.56 -12.83 18.23
N ASP A 162 14.86 -11.94 18.91
CA ASP A 162 13.57 -11.42 18.46
C ASP A 162 13.77 -10.37 17.36
N TYR A 163 12.89 -10.40 16.35
CA TYR A 163 12.90 -9.45 15.25
C TYR A 163 12.05 -8.20 15.53
N LEU A 164 11.16 -8.22 16.52
CA LEU A 164 10.27 -7.11 16.84
C LEU A 164 10.99 -5.77 17.09
N PRO A 165 12.18 -5.71 17.73
CA PRO A 165 12.94 -4.47 17.89
C PRO A 165 13.35 -3.79 16.57
N TYR A 166 13.32 -4.53 15.45
CA TYR A 166 13.67 -4.01 14.12
C TYR A 166 12.47 -3.53 13.32
N VAL A 167 11.26 -3.58 13.89
CA VAL A 167 10.04 -3.04 13.29
C VAL A 167 9.92 -1.57 13.67
N ASP A 168 9.75 -0.70 12.67
CA ASP A 168 9.51 0.73 12.92
C ASP A 168 8.23 0.95 13.73
N SER A 169 8.32 1.86 14.69
CA SER A 169 7.23 2.35 15.52
C SER A 169 5.93 2.66 14.77
N ILE A 170 5.99 3.08 13.50
CA ILE A 170 4.78 3.40 12.72
C ILE A 170 3.86 2.20 12.51
N TYR A 171 4.38 0.98 12.63
CA TYR A 171 3.64 -0.26 12.44
C TYR A 171 2.96 -0.79 13.70
N PHE A 172 3.12 -0.11 14.83
CA PHE A 172 2.49 -0.48 16.09
C PHE A 172 1.08 0.12 16.20
N GLN A 173 0.16 -0.62 16.84
CA GLN A 173 -1.21 -0.14 17.06
C GLN A 173 -1.24 1.19 17.81
N LYS A 174 -0.32 1.40 18.76
CA LYS A 174 -0.18 2.67 19.48
C LYS A 174 0.00 3.87 18.53
N SER A 175 0.82 3.73 17.50
CA SER A 175 1.07 4.79 16.52
C SER A 175 -0.14 5.01 15.62
N LEU A 176 -0.84 3.93 15.25
CA LEU A 176 -2.09 4.01 14.50
C LEU A 176 -3.17 4.77 15.29
N LEU A 177 -3.36 4.42 16.56
CA LEU A 177 -4.29 5.10 17.47
C LEU A 177 -3.94 6.57 17.64
N ALA A 178 -2.65 6.89 17.85
CA ALA A 178 -2.20 8.26 17.95
C ALA A 178 -2.53 9.06 16.67
N CYS A 179 -2.36 8.45 15.49
CA CYS A 179 -2.65 9.06 14.20
C CYS A 179 -4.14 9.41 14.02
N TYR A 180 -5.05 8.58 14.55
CA TYR A 180 -6.51 8.77 14.45
C TYR A 180 -7.15 9.27 15.76
N SER A 181 -6.35 9.75 16.72
CA SER A 181 -6.84 10.16 18.04
C SER A 181 -7.72 11.41 17.99
N GLN A 182 -7.49 12.29 17.02
CA GLN A 182 -8.26 13.52 16.85
C GLN A 182 -9.51 13.26 16.01
N ALA A 183 -10.68 13.55 16.58
CA ALA A 183 -11.93 13.55 15.84
C ALA A 183 -11.96 14.73 14.87
N ILE A 184 -12.38 14.45 13.63
CA ILE A 184 -12.68 15.49 12.65
C ILE A 184 -14.05 16.08 13.01
N PRO A 185 -14.16 17.41 13.23
CA PRO A 185 -15.42 17.99 13.67
C PRO A 185 -16.50 17.88 12.58
N PRO A 186 -17.76 17.63 12.97
CA PRO A 186 -18.86 17.68 12.02
C PRO A 186 -19.06 19.13 11.56
N VAL A 187 -19.26 19.30 10.25
CA VAL A 187 -19.59 20.58 9.62
C VAL A 187 -20.81 20.39 8.74
N THR A 188 -21.61 21.44 8.57
CA THR A 188 -22.66 21.49 7.56
C THR A 188 -22.11 21.99 6.22
N GLU A 189 -22.85 21.79 5.13
CA GLU A 189 -22.46 22.32 3.82
C GLU A 189 -22.47 23.86 3.80
N GLN A 190 -23.27 24.49 4.67
CA GLN A 190 -23.37 25.93 4.84
C GLN A 190 -22.12 26.52 5.51
N ASP A 191 -21.52 25.78 6.45
CA ASP A 191 -20.30 26.19 7.16
C ASP A 191 -19.07 26.27 6.24
N LEU A 192 -19.12 25.61 5.08
CA LEU A 192 -18.05 25.65 4.08
C LEU A 192 -18.09 26.96 3.29
N VAL A 193 -17.35 27.95 3.79
CA VAL A 193 -17.17 29.23 3.10
C VAL A 193 -16.09 29.09 2.02
N ILE A 194 -16.52 29.06 0.76
CA ILE A 194 -15.60 29.14 -0.38
C ILE A 194 -15.33 30.62 -0.67
N HIS A 195 -14.19 31.12 -0.17
CA HIS A 195 -13.73 32.49 -0.46
C HIS A 195 -13.18 32.66 -1.89
N ILE A 196 -12.98 31.56 -2.61
CA ILE A 196 -12.49 31.59 -3.98
C ILE A 196 -13.68 31.70 -4.91
N THR A 197 -13.74 32.79 -5.69
CA THR A 197 -14.52 32.81 -6.93
C THR A 197 -13.89 31.82 -7.90
N CYS A 198 -14.13 30.52 -7.69
CA CYS A 198 -13.83 29.48 -8.66
C CYS A 198 -14.80 29.70 -9.80
N ARG A 199 -14.43 30.55 -10.77
CA ARG A 199 -15.11 30.57 -12.07
C ARG A 199 -15.09 29.12 -12.52
N ALA A 200 -16.26 28.55 -12.81
CA ALA A 200 -16.31 27.22 -13.39
C ALA A 200 -15.31 27.21 -14.55
N LEU A 201 -14.35 26.27 -14.52
CA LEU A 201 -13.56 26.01 -15.71
C LEU A 201 -14.60 25.77 -16.80
N GLU A 202 -14.65 26.67 -17.78
CA GLU A 202 -15.47 26.45 -18.96
C GLU A 202 -15.16 25.03 -19.39
N ALA A 203 -16.20 24.20 -19.47
CA ALA A 203 -16.05 22.81 -19.82
C ALA A 203 -15.49 22.79 -21.24
N ALA A 204 -14.17 22.84 -21.37
CA ALA A 204 -13.51 22.62 -22.62
C ALA A 204 -14.02 21.25 -23.04
N VAL A 205 -14.70 21.18 -24.19
CA VAL A 205 -15.13 19.93 -24.81
C VAL A 205 -13.85 19.16 -25.12
N ARG A 206 -13.34 18.47 -24.11
CA ARG A 206 -12.23 17.55 -24.26
C ARG A 206 -12.86 16.39 -25.00
N ARG A 207 -12.48 16.21 -26.28
CA ARG A 207 -12.74 14.96 -26.98
C ARG A 207 -12.40 13.84 -26.01
N GLY A 208 -13.40 13.06 -25.60
CA GLY A 208 -13.20 11.97 -24.67
C GLY A 208 -12.02 11.13 -25.14
N ARG A 209 -11.29 10.52 -24.20
CA ARG A 209 -10.28 9.52 -24.55
C ARG A 209 -10.93 8.57 -25.55
N ALA A 210 -10.38 8.49 -26.77
CA ALA A 210 -10.96 7.67 -27.83
C ALA A 210 -11.30 6.31 -27.25
N ARG A 211 -12.57 5.92 -27.33
CA ARG A 211 -13.09 4.70 -26.74
C ARG A 211 -12.30 3.54 -27.33
N THR A 212 -11.31 3.05 -26.59
CA THR A 212 -10.61 1.83 -26.95
C THR A 212 -11.65 0.72 -26.87
N VAL A 213 -12.03 0.17 -28.02
CA VAL A 213 -12.76 -1.10 -28.09
C VAL A 213 -12.01 -2.07 -27.18
N ARG A 214 -12.70 -2.63 -26.17
CA ARG A 214 -12.12 -3.72 -25.38
C ARG A 214 -11.81 -4.83 -26.37
N ILE A 215 -10.52 -5.08 -26.60
CA ILE A 215 -10.09 -6.25 -27.34
C ILE A 215 -10.54 -7.45 -26.49
N PRO A 216 -11.37 -8.37 -27.02
CA PRO A 216 -11.73 -9.57 -26.29
C PRO A 216 -10.46 -10.29 -25.88
N ASN A 217 -10.42 -10.82 -24.65
CA ASN A 217 -9.37 -11.77 -24.30
C ASN A 217 -9.54 -12.97 -25.23
N GLY A 218 -8.72 -13.02 -26.29
CA GLY A 218 -8.56 -14.22 -27.10
C GLY A 218 -8.21 -15.35 -26.14
N GLY A 219 -9.08 -16.37 -26.10
CA GLY A 219 -9.06 -17.45 -25.12
C GLY A 219 -7.66 -18.02 -24.93
N GLY A 220 -7.08 -17.73 -23.77
CA GLY A 220 -5.89 -18.38 -23.24
C GLY A 220 -6.29 -18.99 -21.90
N SER A 221 -6.12 -20.29 -21.78
CA SER A 221 -6.52 -21.10 -20.63
C SER A 221 -6.06 -20.49 -19.29
N SER A 222 -6.96 -20.52 -18.31
CA SER A 222 -6.71 -20.02 -16.96
C SER A 222 -5.52 -20.74 -16.31
N ARG A 223 -4.35 -20.09 -16.28
CA ARG A 223 -3.38 -20.35 -15.22
C ARG A 223 -3.72 -19.39 -14.08
N ARG A 224 -4.23 -19.95 -12.99
CA ARG A 224 -4.55 -19.25 -11.74
C ARG A 224 -3.30 -18.51 -11.27
N HIS A 225 -3.24 -17.21 -11.51
CA HIS A 225 -2.41 -16.34 -10.68
C HIS A 225 -3.04 -16.36 -9.28
N ARG A 226 -2.29 -16.80 -8.27
CA ARG A 226 -2.64 -16.48 -6.88
C ARG A 226 -2.45 -14.98 -6.72
N GLU A 227 -3.55 -14.28 -6.90
CA GLU A 227 -3.67 -12.87 -6.57
C GLU A 227 -3.65 -12.78 -5.04
N TYR A 228 -2.65 -12.07 -4.49
CA TYR A 228 -2.67 -11.65 -3.10
C TYR A 228 -3.75 -10.58 -2.96
N MET A 229 -4.99 -11.03 -2.93
CA MET A 229 -6.17 -10.24 -2.67
C MET A 229 -6.38 -10.28 -1.17
N TYR A 230 -5.95 -9.23 -0.46
CA TYR A 230 -6.50 -9.00 0.87
C TYR A 230 -8.01 -8.81 0.70
N PRO A 231 -8.85 -9.47 1.52
CA PRO A 231 -10.28 -9.25 1.46
C PRO A 231 -10.56 -7.81 1.89
N VAL A 232 -10.88 -6.96 0.92
CA VAL A 232 -11.68 -5.76 1.19
C VAL A 232 -13.04 -6.32 1.59
N GLN A 233 -13.34 -6.33 2.89
CA GLN A 233 -14.67 -6.67 3.35
C GLN A 233 -15.65 -5.68 2.71
N ASP A 234 -16.50 -6.18 1.82
CA ASP A 234 -17.62 -5.48 1.22
C ASP A 234 -18.64 -5.18 2.32
N GLU A 235 -18.47 -4.09 3.07
CA GLU A 235 -19.44 -3.59 4.06
C GLU A 235 -20.67 -2.92 3.41
N ALA A 236 -20.92 -3.17 2.11
CA ALA A 236 -22.02 -2.53 1.37
C ALA A 236 -23.30 -3.38 1.26
N ARG A 237 -23.41 -4.54 1.93
CA ARG A 237 -24.64 -5.35 1.92
C ARG A 237 -24.92 -6.07 3.24
N LEU A 238 -25.29 -5.32 4.27
CA LEU A 238 -26.02 -5.86 5.44
C LEU A 238 -26.83 -4.73 6.13
N ILE A 239 -27.62 -3.99 5.34
CA ILE A 239 -28.68 -3.12 5.88
C ILE A 239 -29.91 -3.32 4.99
N SER A 240 -30.57 -4.47 5.10
CA SER A 240 -31.88 -4.75 4.51
C SER A 240 -32.39 -6.12 4.96
N SER A 241 -32.68 -6.29 6.24
CA SER A 241 -33.91 -6.94 6.71
C SER A 241 -33.88 -7.02 8.24
N GLN A 242 -35.06 -6.89 8.83
CA GLN A 242 -35.38 -6.98 10.26
C GLN A 242 -35.37 -5.65 11.05
N GLY A 243 -36.47 -4.90 10.87
CA GLY A 243 -37.14 -4.24 11.98
C GLY A 243 -38.02 -5.25 12.77
N PRO A 244 -38.77 -4.79 13.78
CA PRO A 244 -38.47 -5.07 15.19
C PRO A 244 -39.39 -6.12 15.80
N LEU A 245 -38.93 -6.78 16.89
CA LEU A 245 -39.84 -7.29 17.92
C LEU A 245 -39.29 -6.97 19.32
N ILE A 246 -40.08 -6.12 19.98
CA ILE A 246 -40.15 -5.89 21.42
C ILE A 246 -40.54 -7.21 22.11
N ALA A 247 -39.95 -7.52 23.27
CA ALA A 247 -40.67 -7.71 24.54
C ALA A 247 -39.82 -8.46 25.59
N ILE A 248 -39.82 -7.85 26.79
CA ILE A 248 -39.42 -8.35 28.13
C ILE A 248 -37.91 -8.45 28.40
#